data_AF-A0A9E2MMF3-F1
#
_entry.id   AF-A0A9E2MMF3-F1
#
_cell.length_a   1.000
_cell.length_b   1.000
_cell.length_c   1.000
_cell.angle_alpha   90.00
_cell.angle_beta   90.00
_cell.angle_gamma   90.00
#
_symmetry.space_group_name_H-M   'P 1'
#
loop_
_entity.id
_entity.type
_entity.pdbx_description
1 polymer ?
#
loop_
_entity_poly.entity_id
_entity_poly.type
_entity_poly.pdbx_seq_one_letter_code
_entity_poly.pdbx_strand_id
1 'polypeptide(L)' 'MTGTIVYKKNKNMVTRKIADETILLPIYKTSKEINCIYTLNKPASIVWDMIDGKTTIGEIK' A
#
# COMPACT_ATOMS: atom_id res chain seq x y z
N MET A 1 -17.10 1.74 16.47
CA MET A 1 -17.09 0.44 15.76
C MET A 1 -16.20 0.58 14.51
N THR A 2 -14.88 0.53 14.65
CA THR A 2 -13.93 0.73 13.53
C THR A 2 -13.16 -0.55 13.16
N GLY A 3 -13.37 -1.66 13.88
CA GLY A 3 -12.61 -2.91 13.70
C GLY A 3 -13.07 -3.85 12.58
N THR A 4 -14.06 -3.49 11.75
CA THR A 4 -14.61 -4.38 10.73
C THR A 4 -14.27 -4.01 9.29
N ILE A 5 -13.57 -2.88 9.07
CA ILE A 5 -13.22 -2.43 7.72
C ILE A 5 -12.05 -3.25 7.19
N VAL A 6 -12.22 -3.81 5.99
CA VAL A 6 -11.18 -4.55 5.26
C VAL A 6 -10.72 -3.73 4.07
N TYR A 7 -9.41 -3.45 4.01
CA TYR A 7 -8.78 -2.75 2.88
C TYR A 7 -8.15 -3.75 1.91
N LYS A 8 -8.07 -3.38 0.63
CA LYS A 8 -7.36 -4.12 -0.41
C LYS A 8 -6.46 -3.20 -1.20
N LYS A 9 -5.31 -3.72 -1.64
CA LYS A 9 -4.39 -2.99 -2.52
C LYS A 9 -5.04 -2.70 -3.87
N ASN A 10 -4.83 -1.49 -4.39
CA ASN A 10 -5.26 -1.15 -5.74
C ASN A 10 -4.43 -1.98 -6.74
N LYS A 11 -5.10 -2.67 -7.67
CA LYS A 11 -4.44 -3.50 -8.70
C LYS A 11 -3.59 -2.69 -9.68
N ASN A 12 -3.86 -1.40 -9.80
CA ASN A 12 -3.09 -0.47 -10.64
C ASN A 12 -1.97 0.21 -9.84
N MET A 13 -1.42 -0.47 -8.83
CA MET A 13 -0.29 0.00 -8.05
C MET A 13 0.82 -1.05 -8.13
N VAL A 14 1.98 -0.66 -8.64
CA VAL A 14 3.20 -1.45 -8.53
C VAL A 14 3.84 -1.15 -7.20
N THR A 15 4.37 -2.19 -6.56
CA THR A 15 5.04 -2.07 -5.28
C THR A 15 6.38 -2.76 -5.33
N ARG A 16 7.41 -2.13 -4.78
CA ARG A 16 8.74 -2.72 -4.66
C ARG A 16 9.28 -2.51 -3.27
N LYS A 17 9.69 -3.60 -2.62
CA LYS A 17 10.37 -3.56 -1.32
C LYS A 17 11.87 -3.37 -1.55
N ILE A 18 12.48 -2.43 -0.84
CA ILE A 18 13.91 -2.11 -0.87
C ILE A 18 14.35 -1.94 0.56
N ALA A 19 15.20 -2.86 1.05
CA ALA A 19 15.55 -2.94 2.48
C ALA A 19 14.28 -2.97 3.36
N ASP A 20 14.12 -1.99 4.25
CA ASP A 20 12.98 -1.85 5.15
C ASP A 20 11.93 -0.85 4.64
N GLU A 21 12.08 -0.32 3.43
CA GLU A 21 11.11 0.57 2.80
C GLU A 21 10.31 -0.12 1.70
N THR A 22 9.13 0.44 1.40
CA THR A 22 8.34 0.04 0.23
C THR A 22 8.04 1.23 -0.65
N ILE A 23 8.37 1.12 -1.93
CA ILE A 23 8.03 2.08 -2.97
C ILE A 23 6.68 1.70 -3.58
N LEU A 24 5.77 2.67 -3.68
CA LEU A 24 4.49 2.55 -4.37
C LEU A 24 4.49 3.46 -5.60
N LEU A 25 4.12 2.88 -6.74
CA LEU A 25 3.98 3.59 -8.01
C LEU A 25 2.65 3.22 -8.68
N PRO A 26 1.75 4.18 -8.93
CA PRO A 26 0.56 3.91 -9.71
C PRO A 26 0.93 3.58 -11.17
N ILE A 27 0.22 2.61 -11.75
CA ILE A 27 0.30 2.33 -13.18
C ILE A 27 -0.59 3.36 -13.89
N TYR A 28 0.03 4.43 -14.39
CA TYR A 28 -0.67 5.49 -15.10
C TYR A 28 -1.09 5.06 -16.50
N LYS A 29 -2.25 5.55 -16.95
CA LYS A 29 -2.68 5.48 -18.36
C LYS A 29 -2.41 6.78 -19.12
N THR A 30 -2.06 7.87 -18.44
CA THR A 30 -1.86 9.18 -19.06
C THR A 30 -0.65 9.93 -18.48
N SER A 31 -0.03 10.78 -19.30
CA SER A 31 1.22 11.48 -18.97
C SER A 31 1.11 12.59 -17.92
N LYS A 32 -0.10 12.92 -17.45
CA LYS A 32 -0.29 13.97 -16.44
C LYS A 32 -0.01 13.50 -15.00
N GLU A 33 0.10 12.20 -14.77
CA GLU A 33 0.23 11.62 -13.43
C GLU A 33 1.65 11.16 -13.11
N ILE A 34 2.63 11.39 -14.00
CA ILE A 34 3.98 10.77 -14.07
C ILE A 34 4.82 10.83 -12.77
N ASN A 35 4.48 11.65 -11.77
CA ASN A 35 5.35 11.95 -10.64
C ASN A 35 4.90 11.43 -9.27
N CYS A 36 3.89 10.55 -9.15
CA CYS A 36 3.47 10.03 -7.85
C CYS A 36 4.23 8.75 -7.46
N ILE A 37 5.49 8.91 -7.05
CA ILE A 37 6.25 7.87 -6.36
C ILE A 37 6.11 8.13 -4.85
N TYR A 38 5.61 7.14 -4.12
CA TYR A 38 5.48 7.22 -2.66
C TYR A 38 6.45 6.23 -2.02
N THR A 39 7.10 6.67 -0.94
CA THR A 39 7.95 5.80 -0.11
C THR A 39 7.27 5.58 1.23
N LEU A 40 7.10 4.32 1.59
CA LEU A 40 6.67 3.89 2.91
C LEU A 40 7.92 3.56 3.74
N ASN A 41 8.01 4.18 4.91
CA ASN A 41 8.99 3.80 5.93
C ASN A 41 8.69 2.38 6.48
N LYS A 42 9.55 1.87 7.34
CA LYS A 42 9.45 0.50 7.89
C LYS A 42 8.09 0.15 8.53
N PRO A 43 7.53 0.92 9.48
CA PRO A 43 6.21 0.60 10.03
C PRO A 43 5.11 0.60 8.97
N ALA A 44 5.12 1.59 8.06
CA ALA A 44 4.13 1.65 6.99
C ALA A 44 4.29 0.51 5.98
N SER A 45 5.52 0.05 5.71
CA SER A 45 5.78 -1.13 4.88
C SER A 45 5.21 -2.40 5.51
N ILE A 46 5.28 -2.56 6.82
CA ILE A 46 4.69 -3.72 7.53
C ILE A 46 3.17 -3.67 7.42
N VAL A 47 2.56 -2.52 7.70
CA VAL A 47 1.11 -2.32 7.52
C VAL A 47 0.70 -2.62 6.09
N TRP A 48 1.44 -2.14 5.09
CA TRP A 48 1.17 -2.40 3.69
C TRP A 48 1.20 -3.90 3.37
N ASP A 49 2.14 -4.66 3.92
CA ASP A 49 2.22 -6.11 3.71
C ASP A 49 0.97 -6.84 4.25
N MET A 50 0.38 -6.36 5.35
CA MET A 50 -0.83 -6.94 5.96
C MET A 50 -2.14 -6.59 5.22
N ILE A 51 -2.15 -5.61 4.31
CA ILE A 51 -3.33 -5.29 3.51
C ILE A 51 -3.49 -6.33 2.40
N ASP A 52 -4.28 -7.36 2.65
CA ASP A 52 -4.49 -8.51 1.76
C ASP A 52 -5.93 -8.64 1.22
N GLY A 53 -6.83 -7.72 1.60
CA GLY A 53 -8.24 -7.79 1.25
C GLY A 53 -9.07 -8.74 2.11
N LYS A 54 -8.52 -9.23 3.24
CA LYS A 54 -9.18 -10.13 4.19
C LYS A 54 -9.00 -9.65 5.63
N THR A 55 -7.80 -9.20 6.01
CA THR A 55 -7.49 -8.69 7.34
C THR A 55 -8.22 -7.37 7.60
N THR A 56 -8.87 -7.28 8.76
CA THR A 56 -9.53 -6.05 9.19
C THR A 56 -8.52 -5.04 9.72
N ILE A 57 -8.85 -3.76 9.67
CA ILE A 57 -7.97 -2.70 10.19
C ILE A 57 -7.66 -2.84 11.69
N GLY A 58 -8.54 -3.48 12.47
CA GLY A 58 -8.31 -3.74 13.89
C GLY A 58 -7.32 -4.87 14.17
N GLU A 59 -7.04 -5.71 13.16
CA GLU A 59 -6.10 -6.85 13.27
C GLU A 59 -4.68 -6.49 12.80
N ILE A 60 -4.51 -5.37 12.08
CA ILE A 60 -3.20 -4.84 11.69
C ILE A 60 -2.51 -4.26 12.92
N LYS A 61 -1.30 -4.75 13.25
CA LYS A 61 -0.55 -4.40 14.46
C LYS A 61 0.91 -4.06 14.15
#